data_AF-A0A9J7A810-F1
#
_entry.id   AF-A0A9J7A810-F1
#
_cell.length_a   1.000
_cell.length_b   1.000
_cell.length_c   1.000
_cell.angle_alpha   90.00
_cell.angle_beta   90.00
_cell.angle_gamma   90.00
#
_symmetry.space_group_name_H-M   'P 1'
#
loop_
_entity.id
_entity.type
_entity.pdbx_description
1 polymer ?
#
loop_
_entity_poly.entity_id
_entity_poly.type
_entity_poly.pdbx_seq_one_letter_code
_entity_poly.pdbx_strand_id
1 'polypeptide(L)'
;MNPRQQGFTLLEIVTVLAVLSLVAIGGIRAAESYYRDADYRLLERNAVLVMSALNGYYDMHCSSTSFSPTPSISHLVGLGLLDQSSFADNPFGSDLTVEIDQTLMVKARVSGVSASRLYSTVGATRYSGSEVIWESAPTVLTAQENVYNMQLKHMYEPGVCQ
;
A
#
# COMPACT_ATOMS: atom_id res chain seq x y z
N MET A 1 -12.37 49.58 -41.52
CA MET A 1 -11.91 49.72 -40.13
C MET A 1 -10.85 48.66 -39.90
N ASN A 2 -9.57 49.03 -40.00
CA ASN A 2 -8.48 48.09 -39.73
C ASN A 2 -8.34 47.94 -38.21
N PRO A 3 -8.36 46.71 -37.66
CA PRO A 3 -7.98 46.51 -36.27
C PRO A 3 -6.51 46.94 -36.16
N ARG A 4 -6.24 47.93 -35.31
CA ARG A 4 -4.88 48.32 -34.95
C ARG A 4 -4.19 47.05 -34.46
N GLN A 5 -3.22 46.55 -35.23
CA GLN A 5 -2.24 45.59 -34.74
C GLN A 5 -1.45 46.31 -33.64
N GLN A 6 -1.94 46.23 -32.40
CA GLN A 6 -1.17 46.60 -31.23
C GLN A 6 -0.08 45.54 -31.08
N GLY A 7 1.15 45.90 -31.45
CA GLY A 7 2.31 45.08 -31.16
C GLY A 7 2.43 44.92 -29.65
N PHE A 8 2.54 43.66 -29.19
CA PHE A 8 2.73 43.32 -27.79
C PHE A 8 3.89 44.14 -27.21
N THR A 9 3.62 44.92 -26.17
CA THR A 9 4.70 45.59 -25.43
C THR A 9 5.51 44.55 -24.66
N LEU A 10 6.82 44.75 -24.50
CA LEU A 10 7.70 43.86 -23.72
C LEU A 10 7.13 43.53 -22.32
N LEU A 11 6.40 44.48 -21.73
CA LEU A 11 5.72 44.33 -20.45
C LEU A 11 4.53 43.35 -20.52
N GLU A 12 3.75 43.35 -21.61
CA GLU A 12 2.67 42.39 -21.83
C GLU A 12 3.21 40.96 -22.03
N ILE A 13 4.35 40.80 -22.69
CA ILE A 13 4.98 39.49 -22.85
C ILE A 13 5.42 38.93 -21.50
N VAL A 14 6.06 39.75 -20.65
CA VAL A 14 6.50 39.34 -19.31
C VAL A 14 5.31 39.01 -18.41
N THR A 15 4.23 39.79 -18.46
CA THR A 15 3.03 39.52 -17.66
C THR A 15 2.30 38.27 -18.12
N VAL A 16 2.17 38.02 -19.43
CA VAL A 16 1.60 36.77 -19.96
C VAL A 16 2.44 35.56 -19.55
N LEU A 17 3.78 35.64 -19.64
CA LEU A 17 4.67 34.57 -19.20
C LEU A 17 4.57 34.30 -17.69
N ALA A 18 4.44 35.34 -16.87
CA ALA A 18 4.27 35.20 -15.43
C ALA A 18 2.95 34.50 -15.08
N VAL A 19 1.85 34.88 -15.73
CA VAL A 19 0.54 34.24 -15.55
C VAL A 19 0.56 32.79 -16.02
N LEU A 20 1.16 32.51 -17.18
CA LEU A 20 1.31 31.13 -17.68
C LEU A 20 2.13 30.26 -16.72
N SER A 21 3.19 30.81 -16.14
CA SER A 21 4.02 30.11 -15.16
C SER A 21 3.24 29.78 -13.87
N LEU A 22 2.46 30.74 -13.36
CA LEU A 22 1.62 30.54 -12.18
C LEU A 22 0.53 29.49 -12.42
N VAL A 23 -0.12 29.53 -13.58
CA VAL A 23 -1.13 28.54 -13.97
C VAL A 23 -0.50 27.16 -14.17
N ALA A 24 0.67 27.07 -14.78
CA ALA A 24 1.40 25.82 -14.94
C ALA A 24 1.81 25.22 -13.58
N ILE A 25 2.37 26.03 -12.67
CA ILE A 25 2.73 25.58 -11.32
C ILE A 25 1.50 25.13 -10.53
N GLY A 26 0.39 25.88 -10.60
CA GLY A 26 -0.86 25.50 -9.96
C GLY A 26 -1.45 24.20 -10.51
N GLY A 27 -1.45 24.05 -11.84
CA GLY A 27 -1.92 22.84 -12.53
C GLY A 27 -1.07 21.61 -12.21
N ILE A 28 0.27 21.75 -12.19
CA ILE A 28 1.20 20.67 -11.82
C ILE A 28 0.95 20.22 -10.38
N ARG A 29 0.85 21.15 -9.43
CA ARG A 29 0.60 20.80 -8.01
C ARG A 29 -0.75 20.10 -7.79
N ALA A 30 -1.78 20.53 -8.50
CA ALA A 30 -3.09 19.87 -8.44
C ALA A 30 -3.04 18.46 -9.05
N ALA A 31 -2.35 18.29 -10.18
CA ALA A 31 -2.14 16.97 -10.77
C ALA A 31 -1.36 16.04 -9.82
N GLU A 32 -0.28 16.53 -9.22
CA GLU A 32 0.52 15.79 -8.22
C GLU A 32 -0.33 15.32 -7.03
N SER A 33 -1.30 16.13 -6.55
CA SER A 33 -2.19 15.69 -5.48
C SER A 33 -3.13 14.56 -5.90
N TYR A 34 -3.67 14.60 -7.13
CA TYR A 34 -4.52 13.52 -7.63
C TYR A 34 -3.77 12.20 -7.80
N TYR A 35 -2.53 12.24 -8.30
CA TYR A 35 -1.69 11.05 -8.42
C TYR A 35 -1.38 10.46 -7.04
N ARG A 36 -1.07 11.30 -6.05
CA ARG A 36 -0.83 10.84 -4.68
C ARG A 36 -2.05 10.15 -4.06
N ASP A 37 -3.24 10.68 -4.25
CA ASP A 37 -4.47 10.06 -3.73
C ASP A 37 -4.74 8.70 -4.40
N ALA A 38 -4.45 8.58 -5.70
CA ALA A 38 -4.52 7.31 -6.41
C ALA A 38 -3.50 6.30 -5.87
N ASP A 39 -2.26 6.74 -5.61
CA ASP A 39 -1.20 5.91 -5.06
C ASP A 39 -1.53 5.45 -3.62
N TYR A 40 -2.15 6.30 -2.80
CA TYR A 40 -2.62 5.90 -1.45
C TYR A 40 -3.66 4.79 -1.54
N ARG A 41 -4.67 4.95 -2.40
CA ARG A 41 -5.71 3.94 -2.61
C ARG A 41 -5.16 2.65 -3.21
N LEU A 42 -4.18 2.75 -4.10
CA LEU A 42 -3.52 1.59 -4.70
C LEU A 42 -2.76 0.80 -3.63
N LEU A 43 -1.98 1.47 -2.78
CA LEU A 43 -1.26 0.83 -1.69
C LEU A 43 -2.22 0.14 -0.71
N GLU A 44 -3.29 0.81 -0.29
CA GLU A 44 -4.30 0.24 0.61
C GLU A 44 -4.98 -1.00 -0.02
N ARG A 45 -5.42 -0.89 -1.27
CA ARG A 45 -6.00 -2.02 -2.01
C ARG A 45 -5.04 -3.21 -2.09
N ASN A 46 -3.79 -2.96 -2.43
CA ASN A 46 -2.76 -3.99 -2.57
C ASN A 46 -2.49 -4.68 -1.23
N ALA A 47 -2.39 -3.93 -0.14
CA ALA A 47 -2.25 -4.48 1.21
C ALA A 47 -3.44 -5.39 1.58
N VAL A 48 -4.68 -4.96 1.29
CA VAL A 48 -5.88 -5.77 1.54
C VAL A 48 -5.89 -7.05 0.69
N LEU A 49 -5.49 -6.98 -0.58
CA LEU A 49 -5.42 -8.17 -1.46
C LEU A 49 -4.38 -9.17 -0.96
N VAL A 50 -3.19 -8.70 -0.56
CA VAL A 50 -2.16 -9.56 0.02
C VAL A 50 -2.63 -10.18 1.34
N MET A 51 -3.27 -9.41 2.22
CA MET A 51 -3.85 -9.95 3.46
C MET A 51 -4.95 -11.00 3.19
N SER A 52 -5.78 -10.79 2.17
CA SER A 52 -6.80 -11.76 1.76
C SER A 52 -6.18 -13.04 1.17
N ALA A 53 -5.12 -12.91 0.36
CA ALA A 53 -4.39 -14.05 -0.17
C ALA A 53 -3.70 -14.85 0.93
N LEU A 54 -3.17 -14.15 1.94
CA LEU A 54 -2.61 -14.79 3.13
C LEU A 54 -3.68 -15.57 3.90
N ASN A 55 -4.88 -15.01 4.12
CA ASN A 55 -5.97 -15.75 4.75
C ASN A 55 -6.26 -17.06 4.01
N GLY A 56 -6.45 -17.01 2.69
CA GLY A 56 -6.67 -18.21 1.89
C GLY A 56 -5.50 -19.22 1.95
N TYR A 57 -4.26 -18.74 2.08
CA TYR A 57 -3.09 -19.58 2.26
C TYR A 57 -3.14 -20.35 3.58
N TYR A 58 -3.41 -19.66 4.68
CA TYR A 58 -3.53 -20.33 5.99
C TYR A 58 -4.75 -21.26 6.02
N ASP A 59 -5.84 -20.91 5.36
CA ASP A 59 -7.03 -21.77 5.27
C ASP A 59 -6.71 -23.09 4.53
N MET A 60 -5.99 -23.02 3.42
CA MET A 60 -5.54 -24.22 2.69
C MET A 60 -4.62 -25.13 3.51
N HIS A 61 -3.90 -24.56 4.48
CA HIS A 61 -2.90 -25.26 5.28
C HIS A 61 -3.38 -25.60 6.70
N CYS A 62 -4.64 -25.35 7.04
CA CYS A 62 -5.21 -25.61 8.37
C CYS A 62 -5.03 -27.03 8.90
N SER A 63 -5.08 -28.05 8.02
CA SER A 63 -4.89 -29.45 8.41
C SER A 63 -3.46 -29.93 8.22
N SER A 64 -2.55 -29.07 7.76
CA SER A 64 -1.16 -29.43 7.51
C SER A 64 -0.32 -29.17 8.75
N THR A 65 0.42 -30.18 9.20
CA THR A 65 1.39 -30.05 10.30
C THR A 65 2.72 -29.42 9.85
N SER A 66 2.91 -29.17 8.54
CA SER A 66 4.13 -28.59 8.00
C SER A 66 3.82 -27.71 6.80
N PHE A 67 4.01 -26.40 6.95
CA PHE A 67 3.93 -25.42 5.88
C PHE A 67 4.81 -24.20 6.21
N SER A 68 5.07 -23.33 5.24
CA SER A 68 5.86 -22.12 5.47
C SER A 68 4.98 -21.03 6.09
N PRO A 69 5.27 -20.55 7.31
CA PRO A 69 4.44 -19.54 7.94
C PRO A 69 4.60 -18.15 7.31
N THR A 70 5.57 -17.93 6.42
CA THR A 70 5.81 -16.65 5.73
C THR A 70 5.93 -16.91 4.23
N PRO A 71 4.81 -17.16 3.52
CA PRO A 71 4.84 -17.41 2.08
C PRO A 71 5.35 -16.16 1.35
N SER A 72 6.15 -16.35 0.30
CA SER A 72 6.49 -15.25 -0.60
C SER A 72 5.26 -14.83 -1.42
N ILE A 73 5.22 -13.57 -1.87
CA ILE A 73 4.19 -13.11 -2.82
C ILE A 73 4.11 -14.01 -4.05
N SER A 74 5.27 -14.42 -4.60
CA SER A 74 5.32 -15.34 -5.73
C SER A 74 4.69 -16.71 -5.44
N HIS A 75 4.75 -17.18 -4.19
CA HIS A 75 4.10 -18.41 -3.77
C HIS A 75 2.59 -18.25 -3.73
N LEU A 76 2.08 -17.14 -3.19
CA LEU A 76 0.64 -16.82 -3.20
C LEU A 76 0.09 -16.72 -4.62
N VAL A 77 0.85 -16.14 -5.55
CA VAL A 77 0.51 -16.11 -6.98
C VAL A 77 0.53 -17.51 -7.59
N GLY A 78 1.56 -18.31 -7.29
CA GLY A 78 1.67 -19.68 -7.78
C GLY A 78 0.53 -20.60 -7.32
N LEU A 79 -0.08 -20.30 -6.17
CA LEU A 79 -1.26 -20.99 -5.64
C LEU A 79 -2.59 -20.43 -6.17
N GLY A 80 -2.58 -19.32 -6.93
CA GLY A 80 -3.79 -18.66 -7.41
C GLY A 80 -4.57 -17.92 -6.32
N LEU A 81 -3.95 -17.66 -5.16
CA LEU A 81 -4.55 -16.88 -4.07
C LEU A 81 -4.38 -15.38 -4.28
N LEU A 82 -3.41 -15.00 -5.11
CA LEU A 82 -3.20 -13.65 -5.61
C LEU A 82 -3.10 -13.70 -7.14
N ASP A 83 -3.93 -12.95 -7.87
CA ASP A 83 -4.01 -13.11 -9.33
C ASP A 83 -2.69 -12.75 -10.05
N GLN A 84 -1.94 -11.80 -9.52
CA GLN A 84 -0.70 -11.30 -10.13
C GLN A 84 0.21 -10.65 -9.10
N SER A 85 1.53 -10.66 -9.38
CA SER A 85 2.55 -10.10 -8.48
C SER A 85 2.42 -8.59 -8.30
N SER A 86 1.86 -7.87 -9.28
CA SER A 86 1.67 -6.42 -9.21
C SER A 86 0.68 -5.98 -8.13
N PHE A 87 -0.09 -6.91 -7.56
CA PHE A 87 -0.92 -6.64 -6.38
C PHE A 87 -0.11 -6.57 -5.08
N ALA A 88 1.19 -6.83 -5.12
CA ALA A 88 2.13 -6.48 -4.06
C ALA A 88 2.91 -5.19 -4.34
N ASP A 89 2.65 -4.48 -5.44
CA ASP A 89 3.37 -3.25 -5.75
C ASP A 89 3.09 -2.19 -4.69
N ASN A 90 4.14 -1.46 -4.32
CA ASN A 90 4.05 -0.31 -3.43
C ASN A 90 4.48 0.96 -4.18
N PRO A 91 3.55 1.88 -4.50
CA PRO A 91 3.87 3.06 -5.31
C PRO A 91 4.84 4.02 -4.61
N PHE A 92 5.09 3.85 -3.32
CA PHE A 92 5.97 4.70 -2.53
C PHE A 92 7.33 4.08 -2.25
N GLY A 93 7.65 2.89 -2.77
CA GLY A 93 8.94 2.28 -2.48
C GLY A 93 9.07 0.85 -2.99
N SER A 94 9.60 -0.03 -2.14
CA SER A 94 9.71 -1.45 -2.49
C SER A 94 8.40 -2.16 -2.23
N ASP A 95 8.14 -3.20 -3.01
CA ASP A 95 6.98 -4.10 -2.93
C ASP A 95 6.68 -4.54 -1.49
N LEU A 96 5.41 -4.88 -1.29
CA LEU A 96 4.89 -5.41 -0.04
C LEU A 96 5.60 -6.71 0.32
N THR A 97 6.02 -6.81 1.58
CA THR A 97 6.62 -8.01 2.13
C THR A 97 5.74 -8.58 3.23
N VAL A 98 5.85 -9.90 3.44
CA VAL A 98 5.15 -10.62 4.50
C VAL A 98 6.17 -11.01 5.56
N GLU A 99 5.85 -10.76 6.82
CA GLU A 99 6.71 -11.08 7.96
C GLU A 99 5.86 -11.51 9.16
N ILE A 100 6.46 -12.26 10.08
CA ILE A 100 5.85 -12.59 11.37
C ILE A 100 6.75 -12.08 12.50
N ASP A 101 6.20 -11.17 13.32
CA ASP A 101 6.78 -10.71 14.58
C ASP A 101 5.66 -10.68 15.61
N GLN A 102 5.43 -11.84 16.24
CA GLN A 102 4.27 -12.14 17.11
C GLN A 102 2.89 -12.13 16.41
N THR A 103 2.75 -11.38 15.32
CA THR A 103 1.57 -11.33 14.45
C THR A 103 1.99 -11.50 13.01
N LEU A 104 1.06 -11.93 12.16
CA LEU A 104 1.24 -11.84 10.71
C LEU A 104 1.16 -10.38 10.29
N MET A 105 2.16 -9.92 9.53
CA MET A 105 2.28 -8.55 9.09
C MET A 105 2.53 -8.48 7.59
N VAL A 106 1.90 -7.50 6.95
CA VAL A 106 2.29 -7.00 5.63
C VAL A 106 2.98 -5.66 5.82
N LYS A 107 4.20 -5.52 5.28
CA LYS A 107 5.01 -4.31 5.42
C LYS A 107 5.19 -3.63 4.07
N ALA A 108 5.00 -2.31 4.05
CA ALA A 108 5.37 -1.43 2.94
C ALA A 108 6.50 -0.51 3.37
N ARG A 109 7.68 -0.67 2.77
CA ARG A 109 8.77 0.29 2.96
C ARG A 109 8.57 1.47 2.03
N VAL A 110 8.48 2.66 2.59
CA VAL A 110 8.20 3.90 1.85
C VAL A 110 9.44 4.79 1.74
N SER A 111 9.51 5.55 0.66
CA SER A 111 10.58 6.47 0.27
C SER A 111 9.97 7.75 -0.31
N GLY A 112 10.57 8.90 -0.02
CA GLY A 112 10.08 10.20 -0.51
C GLY A 112 8.79 10.71 0.16
N VAL A 113 8.23 9.93 1.08
CA VAL A 113 7.02 10.23 1.86
C VAL A 113 7.18 9.74 3.29
N SER A 114 6.49 10.40 4.22
CA SER A 114 6.55 10.08 5.65
C SER A 114 5.63 8.90 5.96
N ALA A 115 6.20 7.80 6.48
CA ALA A 115 5.43 6.63 6.93
C ALA A 115 4.38 7.03 7.99
N SER A 116 4.73 7.95 8.89
CA SER A 116 3.81 8.47 9.90
C SER A 116 2.68 9.35 9.34
N ARG A 117 2.76 9.84 8.11
CA ARG A 117 1.62 10.49 7.43
C ARG A 117 0.80 9.49 6.63
N LEU A 118 1.47 8.51 6.04
CA LEU A 118 0.83 7.48 5.26
C LEU A 118 -0.06 6.58 6.11
N TYR A 119 0.42 6.12 7.28
CA TYR A 119 -0.29 5.08 8.04
C TYR A 119 -1.74 5.43 8.35
N SER A 120 -2.03 6.68 8.72
CA SER A 120 -3.37 7.15 9.03
C SER A 120 -4.27 7.30 7.79
N THR A 121 -3.66 7.38 6.61
CA THR A 121 -4.35 7.58 5.33
C THR A 121 -4.70 6.25 4.68
N VAL A 122 -3.84 5.24 4.82
CA VAL A 122 -3.98 3.93 4.13
C VAL A 122 -4.51 2.81 5.03
N GLY A 123 -5.15 3.16 6.15
CA GLY A 123 -5.76 2.20 7.06
C GLY A 123 -4.78 1.20 7.70
N ALA A 124 -3.51 1.57 7.82
CA ALA A 124 -2.49 0.71 8.42
C ALA A 124 -2.62 0.66 9.95
N THR A 125 -2.20 -0.44 10.57
CA THR A 125 -2.32 -0.62 12.02
C THR A 125 -1.23 0.12 12.78
N ARG A 126 -0.02 0.18 12.22
CA ARG A 126 1.08 0.99 12.77
C ARG A 126 2.08 1.41 11.70
N TYR A 127 3.05 2.19 12.13
CA TYR A 127 4.26 2.49 11.35
C TYR A 127 5.51 2.28 12.22
N SER A 128 6.64 2.01 11.58
CA SER A 128 7.94 1.90 12.24
C SER A 128 9.03 2.39 11.29
N GLY A 129 9.79 3.42 11.68
CA GLY A 129 10.81 4.00 10.82
C GLY A 129 10.24 4.45 9.46
N SER A 130 10.70 3.80 8.38
CA SER A 130 10.23 4.02 7.00
C SER A 130 9.21 2.98 6.54
N GLU A 131 8.59 2.24 7.46
CA GLU A 131 7.66 1.16 7.15
C GLU A 131 6.25 1.49 7.62
N VAL A 132 5.27 1.24 6.76
CA VAL A 132 3.84 1.21 7.07
C VAL A 132 3.44 -0.27 7.18
N ILE A 133 2.74 -0.63 8.25
CA ILE A 133 2.54 -2.03 8.63
C ILE A 133 1.05 -2.28 8.80
N TRP A 134 0.55 -3.33 8.13
CA TRP A 134 -0.76 -3.92 8.38
C TRP A 134 -0.55 -5.22 9.13
N GLU A 135 -0.88 -5.19 10.40
CA GLU A 135 -0.84 -6.37 11.25
C GLU A 135 -2.21 -7.02 11.24
N SER A 136 -2.23 -8.34 11.10
CA SER A 136 -3.28 -9.12 11.74
C SER A 136 -3.28 -8.75 13.23
N ALA A 137 -4.46 -8.65 13.84
CA ALA A 137 -4.52 -8.23 15.23
C ALA A 137 -3.75 -9.22 16.15
N PRO A 138 -3.38 -8.86 17.40
CA PRO A 138 -2.40 -9.60 18.17
C PRO A 138 -2.85 -11.02 18.52
N THR A 139 -2.23 -12.00 17.88
CA THR A 139 -2.12 -13.35 18.43
C THR A 139 -1.00 -13.38 19.44
N VAL A 140 -1.32 -13.60 20.71
CA VAL A 140 -0.30 -13.81 21.75
C VAL A 140 0.50 -15.06 21.38
N LEU A 141 1.68 -14.89 20.79
CA LEU A 141 2.61 -15.98 20.48
C LEU A 141 3.78 -15.92 21.47
N THR A 142 3.71 -16.72 22.54
CA THR A 142 4.88 -16.99 23.38
C THR A 142 5.64 -18.20 22.85
N ALA A 143 6.97 -18.09 22.81
CA ALA A 143 7.93 -18.92 22.08
C ALA A 143 8.10 -20.39 22.54
N GLN A 144 7.06 -21.03 23.08
CA GLN A 144 7.07 -22.44 23.49
C GLN A 144 5.87 -23.28 22.97
N GLU A 145 4.93 -22.69 22.22
CA GLU A 145 3.75 -23.39 21.68
C GLU A 145 3.91 -23.78 20.20
N ASN A 146 5.03 -24.42 19.86
CA ASN A 146 5.41 -24.79 18.48
C ASN A 146 4.50 -25.84 17.78
N VAL A 147 3.35 -26.21 18.34
CA VAL A 147 2.38 -27.18 17.75
C VAL A 147 0.91 -26.84 18.09
N TYR A 148 0.64 -25.88 18.97
CA TYR A 148 -0.66 -25.73 19.63
C TYR A 148 -1.18 -24.29 19.51
N ASN A 149 -2.49 -24.15 19.34
CA ASN A 149 -3.27 -22.91 19.30
C ASN A 149 -3.24 -22.19 17.95
N MET A 150 -3.97 -22.65 16.92
CA MET A 150 -5.45 -22.50 16.81
C MET A 150 -6.03 -21.12 17.23
N GLN A 151 -5.20 -20.08 17.44
CA GLN A 151 -5.61 -18.78 17.99
C GLN A 151 -5.27 -17.56 17.11
N LEU A 152 -4.80 -17.77 15.88
CA LEU A 152 -5.06 -16.85 14.73
C LEU A 152 -6.55 -16.84 14.32
N LYS A 153 -7.41 -17.43 15.16
CA LYS A 153 -8.78 -17.83 14.90
C LYS A 153 -9.84 -16.74 15.14
N HIS A 154 -9.51 -15.52 15.59
CA HIS A 154 -10.57 -14.65 16.12
C HIS A 154 -10.65 -13.20 15.66
N MET A 155 -9.82 -12.71 14.74
CA MET A 155 -9.85 -11.27 14.46
C MET A 155 -10.53 -10.83 13.18
N TYR A 156 -10.98 -11.74 12.30
CA TYR A 156 -11.82 -11.34 11.17
C TYR A 156 -12.92 -12.34 10.71
N GLU A 157 -13.25 -13.42 11.43
CA GLU A 157 -14.15 -14.50 10.91
C GLU A 157 -15.36 -13.98 10.08
N PRO A 158 -15.48 -14.41 8.80
CA PRO A 158 -16.04 -15.74 8.53
C PRO A 158 -15.16 -16.61 7.61
N GLY A 159 -15.05 -17.88 7.97
CA GLY A 159 -14.37 -18.91 7.17
C GLY A 159 -13.34 -19.70 7.95
N VAL A 160 -13.71 -20.23 9.12
CA VAL A 160 -13.00 -21.36 9.72
C VAL A 160 -12.80 -22.38 8.62
N CYS A 161 -11.60 -22.96 8.51
CA CYS A 161 -11.39 -24.19 7.76
C CYS A 161 -12.58 -25.12 7.98
N GLN A 162 -13.43 -25.22 6.95
CA GLN A 162 -14.67 -25.99 7.00
C GLN A 162 -14.35 -27.47 6.93
#